data_AF-A0A843HSY7-F1
#
_entry.id   AF-A0A843HSY7-F1
#
_cell.length_a   1.000
_cell.length_b   1.000
_cell.length_c   1.000
_cell.angle_alpha   90.00
_cell.angle_beta   90.00
_cell.angle_gamma   90.00
#
_symmetry.space_group_name_H-M   'P 1'
#
loop_
_entity.id
_entity.type
_entity.pdbx_description
1 polymer ?
#
loop_
_entity_poly.entity_id
_entity_poly.type
_entity_poly.pdbx_seq_one_letter_code
_entity_poly.pdbx_strand_id
1 'polypeptide(L)'
;MANKIAISNLNASTIDIINVIRQNASYEYQSKVPKVTKSTEIPKVGEVIYGTPAFANEFLNALINRIALVKVKSAIFNNPYVGLKKGYLEFGETVEDIFVQIADVVEFDADKASAREFKRTFPKVESAFYAMNWRVMYPVTIQDKDLYTAFQSLDGVQNLIAKIVDAIYTAAEYDEFLLFKYLIIKAVATGKMYPIKVGDGTDLKVDAVEFRGTSNLLPFMSSTYNEAGVLTTTPKDRQQIFMDAHYNAQFDVNVLSSAFNMDKADFMGRLHLIDSFTTFDNKRWEIIRENCDGVEEVTDEELALMQGVKAVIVDEEWFQVYDNKTVFTETYVASGLYWNYFLHIWKTLAHSPFANAIVFATSSGTLPSYSEELTGTVETVTATDDAIMLAVSIADGDASLEPRGYKFQQTEDLTENGVAVQKYGAFIVPKTETPISEDVVVGVGDQTYVSASKITFASLGVGSTITFQASQSESESQSESDATSESQGNG
;
A
#
# COMPACT_ATOMS: atom_id res chain seq x y z
N MET A 1 57.98 -2.91 16.68
CA MET A 1 57.51 -3.16 18.06
C MET A 1 56.36 -2.20 18.33
N ALA A 2 55.14 -2.72 18.32
CA ALA A 2 53.91 -1.95 18.52
C ALA A 2 53.64 -1.82 20.02
N ASN A 3 53.60 -0.58 20.53
CA ASN A 3 53.12 -0.32 21.87
C ASN A 3 51.61 -0.54 21.88
N LYS A 4 51.15 -1.60 22.57
CA LYS A 4 49.74 -1.78 22.91
C LYS A 4 49.29 -0.59 23.75
N ILE A 5 48.36 0.20 23.25
CA ILE A 5 47.62 1.16 24.07
C ILE A 5 46.79 0.34 25.05
N ALA A 6 47.00 0.56 26.35
CA ALA A 6 46.26 -0.11 27.41
C ALA A 6 44.80 0.34 27.36
N ILE A 7 43.89 -0.59 27.12
CA ILE A 7 42.46 -0.41 27.35
C ILE A 7 42.27 -0.31 28.86
N SER A 8 42.07 0.89 29.38
CA SER A 8 41.67 1.08 30.77
C SER A 8 40.17 0.78 30.89
N ASN A 9 39.83 -0.42 31.36
CA ASN A 9 38.51 -0.65 31.93
C ASN A 9 38.38 0.28 33.14
N LEU A 10 37.62 1.35 33.00
CA LEU A 10 37.35 2.30 34.07
C LEU A 10 36.39 1.64 35.07
N ASN A 11 36.92 0.81 35.97
CA ASN A 11 36.24 0.34 37.18
C ASN A 11 36.17 1.48 38.22
N ALA A 12 35.73 2.68 37.82
CA ALA A 12 35.48 3.75 38.77
C ALA A 12 34.08 3.52 39.35
N SER A 13 34.01 3.07 40.60
CA SER A 13 32.75 3.02 41.32
C SER A 13 32.18 4.44 41.45
N THR A 14 30.87 4.60 41.66
CA THR A 14 30.24 5.92 41.88
C THR A 14 30.95 6.74 42.98
N ILE A 15 31.57 6.06 43.95
CA ILE A 15 32.37 6.65 45.02
C ILE A 15 33.65 7.30 44.46
N ASP A 16 34.36 6.62 43.55
CA ASP A 16 35.59 7.11 42.94
C ASP A 16 35.33 8.34 42.07
N ILE A 17 34.20 8.35 41.35
CA ILE A 17 33.79 9.48 40.51
C ILE A 17 33.56 10.74 41.38
N ILE A 18 32.79 10.62 42.46
CA ILE A 18 32.49 11.73 43.38
C ILE A 18 33.77 12.25 44.05
N ASN A 19 34.65 11.36 44.50
CA ASN A 19 35.87 11.74 45.19
C ASN A 19 36.88 12.42 44.27
N VAL A 20 36.98 12.02 43.00
CA VAL A 20 37.87 12.66 42.05
C VAL A 20 37.29 13.99 41.54
N ILE A 21 35.97 14.12 41.42
CA ILE A 21 35.34 15.44 41.17
C ILE A 21 35.68 16.39 42.31
N ARG A 22 35.56 15.94 43.56
CA ARG A 22 35.96 16.72 44.73
C ARG A 22 37.42 17.15 44.67
N GLN A 23 38.35 16.24 44.34
CA GLN A 23 39.79 16.56 44.27
C GLN A 23 40.14 17.64 43.23
N ASN A 24 39.37 17.74 42.15
CA ASN A 24 39.61 18.68 41.05
C ASN A 24 38.73 19.94 41.12
N ALA A 25 37.82 20.02 42.09
CA ALA A 25 36.94 21.17 42.31
C ALA A 25 37.64 22.27 43.13
N SER A 26 36.99 23.43 43.21
CA SER A 26 37.39 24.58 43.98
C SER A 26 37.63 24.25 45.46
N TYR A 27 38.49 25.03 46.13
CA TYR A 27 38.79 24.84 47.55
C TYR A 27 37.52 24.91 48.42
N GLU A 28 36.57 25.76 48.03
CA GLU A 28 35.28 25.89 48.70
C GLU A 28 34.46 24.60 48.60
N TYR A 29 34.36 24.02 47.39
CA TYR A 29 33.70 22.74 47.14
C TYR A 29 34.35 21.60 47.94
N GLN A 30 35.68 21.53 47.98
CA GLN A 30 36.43 20.52 48.74
C GLN A 30 36.17 20.59 50.25
N SER A 31 35.99 21.80 50.77
CA SER A 31 35.77 22.04 52.20
C SER A 31 34.35 21.69 52.66
N LYS A 32 33.36 21.85 51.77
CA LYS A 32 31.93 21.68 52.09
C LYS A 32 31.39 20.31 51.69
N VAL A 33 31.92 19.71 50.62
CA VAL A 33 31.51 18.38 50.16
C VAL A 33 32.39 17.31 50.84
N PRO A 34 31.81 16.40 51.66
CA PRO A 34 32.57 15.37 52.34
C PRO A 34 33.10 14.30 51.36
N LYS A 35 34.27 13.73 51.67
CA LYS A 35 34.83 12.59 50.93
C LYS A 35 33.98 11.34 51.20
N VAL A 36 33.52 10.67 50.15
CA VAL A 36 32.68 9.46 50.25
C VAL A 36 33.58 8.25 50.46
N THR A 37 33.37 7.47 51.50
CA THR A 37 34.13 6.22 51.73
C THR A 37 33.27 4.97 51.60
N LYS A 38 31.94 5.10 51.71
CA LYS A 38 30.95 4.02 51.58
C LYS A 38 29.75 4.47 50.72
N SER A 39 29.13 3.56 49.96
CA SER A 39 28.00 3.88 49.08
C SER A 39 26.78 4.48 49.81
N THR A 40 26.64 4.20 51.10
CA THR A 40 25.57 4.75 51.96
C THR A 40 25.73 6.24 52.26
N GLU A 41 26.89 6.84 51.97
CA GLU A 41 27.18 8.26 52.19
C GLU A 41 26.88 9.14 50.97
N ILE A 42 26.56 8.53 49.83
CA ILE A 42 26.22 9.21 48.57
C ILE A 42 25.05 10.19 48.72
N PRO A 43 23.94 9.86 49.43
CA PRO A 43 22.82 10.79 49.60
C PRO A 43 23.19 12.08 50.34
N LYS A 44 24.13 12.02 51.29
CA LYS A 44 24.59 13.20 52.06
C LYS A 44 25.39 14.17 51.20
N VAL A 45 26.14 13.65 50.23
CA VAL A 45 26.82 14.49 49.24
C VAL A 45 25.81 15.12 48.28
N GLY A 46 24.78 14.36 47.88
CA GLY A 46 23.68 14.88 47.07
C GLY A 46 22.95 16.06 47.75
N GLU A 47 22.70 15.97 49.05
CA GLU A 47 22.05 17.03 49.84
C GLU A 47 22.85 18.34 49.86
N VAL A 48 24.18 18.27 50.02
CA VAL A 48 25.07 19.45 50.01
C VAL A 48 25.18 20.09 48.62
N ILE A 49 25.23 19.26 47.56
CA ILE A 49 25.29 19.75 46.17
C ILE A 49 23.95 20.39 45.78
N TYR A 50 22.82 19.80 46.19
CA TYR A 50 21.48 20.33 45.89
C TYR A 50 21.16 21.60 46.68
N GLY A 51 21.68 21.74 47.91
CA GLY A 51 21.48 22.92 48.75
C GLY A 51 22.26 24.16 48.31
N THR A 52 23.20 24.07 47.35
CA THR A 52 24.01 25.21 46.90
C THR A 52 24.14 25.23 45.36
N PRO A 53 23.42 26.13 44.66
CA PRO A 53 23.40 26.19 43.19
C PRO A 53 24.77 26.32 42.52
N ALA A 54 25.74 27.00 43.17
CA ALA A 54 27.11 27.12 42.66
C ALA A 54 27.85 25.77 42.62
N PHE A 55 27.68 24.92 43.64
CA PHE A 55 28.26 23.58 43.69
C PHE A 55 27.54 22.62 42.74
N ALA A 56 26.24 22.80 42.52
CA ALA A 56 25.51 22.06 41.49
C ALA A 56 26.08 22.36 40.09
N ASN A 57 26.32 23.63 39.75
CA ASN A 57 26.91 24.00 38.45
C ASN A 57 28.35 23.50 38.29
N GLU A 58 29.17 23.55 39.34
CA GLU A 58 30.55 23.03 39.31
C GLU A 58 30.58 21.49 39.17
N PHE A 59 29.70 20.79 39.89
CA PHE A 59 29.52 19.34 39.77
C PHE A 59 29.00 18.93 38.40
N LEU A 60 28.02 19.67 37.84
CA LEU A 60 27.48 19.43 36.50
C LEU A 60 28.53 19.69 35.41
N ASN A 61 29.32 20.77 35.49
CA ASN A 61 30.42 21.02 34.55
C ASN A 61 31.52 19.96 34.62
N ALA A 62 31.84 19.47 35.83
CA ALA A 62 32.80 18.37 36.02
C ALA A 62 32.25 17.01 35.53
N LEU A 63 30.94 16.79 35.60
CA LEU A 63 30.25 15.63 35.03
C LEU A 63 30.18 15.71 33.50
N ILE A 64 29.90 16.89 32.93
CA ILE A 64 29.87 17.15 31.49
C ILE A 64 31.26 16.88 30.87
N ASN A 65 32.33 17.35 31.51
CA ASN A 65 33.71 17.03 31.12
C ASN A 65 34.08 15.54 31.31
N ARG A 66 33.23 14.73 31.95
CA ARG A 66 33.42 13.31 32.26
C ARG A 66 32.30 12.41 31.75
N ILE A 67 31.56 12.81 30.72
CA ILE A 67 30.73 11.87 29.93
C ILE A 67 31.70 10.89 29.25
N ALA A 68 32.11 9.87 30.01
CA ALA A 68 33.14 8.90 29.65
C ALA A 68 32.60 7.79 28.75
N LEU A 69 31.28 7.77 28.51
CA LEU A 69 30.63 6.76 27.69
C LEU A 69 29.42 7.36 26.97
N VAL A 70 29.59 7.69 25.69
CA VAL A 70 28.47 7.99 24.81
C VAL A 70 27.94 6.66 24.26
N LYS A 71 26.82 6.18 24.80
CA LYS A 71 26.10 5.03 24.22
C LYS A 71 25.25 5.51 23.04
N VAL A 72 25.80 5.47 21.84
CA VAL A 72 25.00 5.68 20.64
C VAL A 72 24.14 4.43 20.43
N LYS A 73 22.81 4.56 20.38
CA LYS A 73 21.88 3.48 20.00
C LYS A 73 21.27 3.84 18.64
N SER A 74 21.20 2.87 17.74
CA SER A 74 20.44 2.96 16.49
C SER A 74 19.57 1.70 16.39
N ALA A 75 18.34 1.86 15.90
CA ALA A 75 17.49 0.73 15.56
C ALA A 75 17.75 0.37 14.09
N ILE A 76 17.80 -0.94 13.79
CA ILE A 76 17.87 -1.44 12.42
C ILE A 76 16.48 -1.98 12.10
N PHE A 77 15.94 -1.57 10.96
CA PHE A 77 14.68 -2.07 10.42
C PHE A 77 14.98 -2.64 9.03
N ASN A 78 14.51 -3.85 8.79
CA ASN A 78 14.59 -4.51 7.48
C ASN A 78 13.16 -4.69 6.98
N ASN A 79 12.91 -4.32 5.73
CA ASN A 79 11.59 -4.49 5.16
C ASN A 79 11.24 -5.99 5.01
N PRO A 80 10.13 -6.49 5.60
CA PRO A 80 9.70 -7.87 5.42
C PRO A 80 9.19 -8.20 4.01
N TYR A 81 8.94 -7.20 3.16
CA TYR A 81 8.31 -7.34 1.85
C TYR A 81 9.28 -7.30 0.67
N VAL A 82 10.60 -7.31 0.94
CA VAL A 82 11.63 -7.26 -0.12
C VAL A 82 11.46 -8.38 -1.15
N GLY A 83 10.98 -9.56 -0.72
CA GLY A 83 10.72 -10.70 -1.61
C GLY A 83 9.60 -10.48 -2.63
N LEU A 84 8.74 -9.47 -2.46
CA LEU A 84 7.63 -9.16 -3.37
C LEU A 84 8.01 -8.19 -4.50
N LYS A 85 9.25 -7.69 -4.49
CA LYS A 85 9.76 -6.79 -5.52
C LYS A 85 10.08 -7.56 -6.80
N LYS A 86 9.88 -6.92 -7.94
CA LYS A 86 10.10 -7.51 -9.28
C LYS A 86 11.53 -7.36 -9.81
N GLY A 87 12.38 -6.69 -9.05
CA GLY A 87 13.81 -6.54 -9.33
C GLY A 87 14.18 -5.13 -9.77
N TYR A 88 15.29 -5.03 -10.51
CA TYR A 88 15.92 -3.78 -10.89
C TYR A 88 15.72 -3.47 -12.39
N LEU A 89 15.22 -2.28 -12.70
CA LEU A 89 15.05 -1.75 -14.05
C LEU A 89 16.16 -0.74 -14.34
N GLU A 90 17.16 -1.16 -15.12
CA GLU A 90 18.29 -0.31 -15.49
C GLU A 90 17.95 0.71 -16.58
N PHE A 91 17.04 0.35 -17.50
CA PHE A 91 16.64 1.18 -18.63
C PHE A 91 15.12 1.10 -18.86
N GLY A 92 14.54 2.18 -19.37
CA GLY A 92 13.11 2.31 -19.62
C GLY A 92 12.40 3.11 -18.52
N GLU A 93 11.49 3.99 -18.93
CA GLU A 93 10.67 4.81 -18.03
C GLU A 93 9.36 4.10 -17.63
N THR A 94 8.89 3.19 -18.50
CA THR A 94 7.58 2.54 -18.38
C THR A 94 7.72 1.04 -18.57
N VAL A 95 7.04 0.28 -17.71
CA VAL A 95 6.81 -1.17 -17.84
C VAL A 95 5.44 -1.38 -18.47
N GLU A 96 5.36 -2.23 -19.48
CA GLU A 96 4.10 -2.67 -20.08
C GLU A 96 3.80 -4.10 -19.64
N ASP A 97 2.66 -4.29 -18.98
CA ASP A 97 2.11 -5.59 -18.59
C ASP A 97 1.02 -5.96 -19.58
N ILE A 98 1.16 -7.10 -20.25
CA ILE A 98 0.27 -7.55 -21.33
C ILE A 98 -0.38 -8.86 -20.90
N PHE A 99 -1.71 -8.87 -20.81
CA PHE A 99 -2.50 -10.05 -20.50
C PHE A 99 -3.23 -10.55 -21.74
N VAL A 100 -2.98 -11.81 -22.13
CA VAL A 100 -3.67 -12.48 -23.23
C VAL A 100 -4.73 -13.41 -22.64
N GLN A 101 -6.00 -13.17 -22.97
CA GLN A 101 -7.09 -14.01 -22.48
C GLN A 101 -7.21 -15.32 -23.25
N ILE A 102 -7.91 -16.29 -22.65
CA ILE A 102 -8.26 -17.54 -23.32
C ILE A 102 -9.10 -17.27 -24.58
N ALA A 103 -8.86 -18.06 -25.63
CA ALA A 103 -9.57 -17.93 -26.90
C ALA A 103 -11.01 -18.45 -26.81
N ASP A 104 -11.91 -17.82 -27.57
CA ASP A 104 -13.30 -18.28 -27.68
C ASP A 104 -13.37 -19.58 -28.49
N VAL A 105 -14.26 -20.50 -28.07
CA VAL A 105 -14.51 -21.75 -28.78
C VAL A 105 -15.53 -21.54 -29.89
N VAL A 106 -15.31 -22.19 -31.03
CA VAL A 106 -16.31 -22.30 -32.09
C VAL A 106 -16.63 -23.76 -32.35
N GLU A 107 -17.91 -24.07 -32.57
CA GLU A 107 -18.35 -25.40 -32.97
C GLU A 107 -17.70 -25.81 -34.29
N PHE A 108 -17.21 -27.05 -34.36
CA PHE A 108 -16.74 -27.65 -35.62
C PHE A 108 -17.94 -28.00 -36.50
N ASP A 109 -18.05 -27.30 -37.63
CA ASP A 109 -19.11 -27.49 -38.63
C ASP A 109 -18.51 -27.24 -40.02
N ALA A 110 -18.53 -28.28 -40.86
CA ALA A 110 -17.96 -28.24 -42.21
C ALA A 110 -18.75 -27.31 -43.15
N ASP A 111 -20.06 -27.16 -42.95
CA ASP A 111 -20.90 -26.31 -43.80
C ASP A 111 -20.63 -24.82 -43.52
N LYS A 112 -20.29 -24.48 -42.27
CA LYS A 112 -19.89 -23.12 -41.85
C LYS A 112 -18.41 -22.81 -42.12
N ALA A 113 -17.62 -23.78 -42.60
CA ALA A 113 -16.18 -23.62 -42.79
C ALA A 113 -15.84 -22.55 -43.85
N SER A 114 -16.56 -22.55 -44.98
CA SER A 114 -16.35 -21.58 -46.07
C SER A 114 -16.54 -20.11 -45.63
N ALA A 115 -17.45 -19.86 -44.68
CA ALA A 115 -17.67 -18.54 -44.11
C ALA A 115 -16.62 -18.14 -43.06
N ARG A 116 -15.87 -19.10 -42.51
CA ARG A 116 -14.88 -18.89 -41.43
C ARG A 116 -13.43 -18.96 -41.91
N GLU A 117 -13.15 -19.63 -43.02
CA GLU A 117 -11.79 -19.93 -43.50
C GLU A 117 -10.89 -18.69 -43.61
N PHE A 118 -11.44 -17.55 -44.03
CA PHE A 118 -10.72 -16.28 -44.14
C PHE A 118 -11.15 -15.23 -43.10
N LYS A 119 -12.03 -15.57 -42.16
CA LYS A 119 -12.44 -14.66 -41.10
C LYS A 119 -11.31 -14.55 -40.08
N ARG A 120 -10.77 -13.35 -39.92
CA ARG A 120 -9.75 -13.05 -38.91
C ARG A 120 -10.40 -13.01 -37.53
N THR A 121 -9.92 -13.83 -36.60
CA THR A 121 -10.29 -13.78 -35.18
C THR A 121 -9.12 -13.15 -34.44
N PHE A 122 -9.32 -11.95 -33.90
CA PHE A 122 -8.28 -11.26 -33.14
C PHE A 122 -8.20 -11.82 -31.71
N PRO A 123 -6.99 -12.00 -31.16
CA PRO A 123 -6.85 -12.37 -29.75
C PRO A 123 -7.34 -11.23 -28.85
N LYS A 124 -7.94 -11.59 -27.72
CA LYS A 124 -8.31 -10.64 -26.67
C LYS A 124 -7.07 -10.35 -25.83
N VAL A 125 -6.52 -9.14 -25.96
CA VAL A 125 -5.32 -8.69 -25.27
C VAL A 125 -5.66 -7.43 -24.49
N GLU A 126 -5.24 -7.38 -23.22
CA GLU A 126 -5.31 -6.19 -22.39
C GLU A 126 -3.89 -5.77 -22.01
N SER A 127 -3.65 -4.47 -21.86
CA SER A 127 -2.36 -3.96 -21.41
C SER A 127 -2.52 -2.91 -20.32
N ALA A 128 -1.54 -2.87 -19.41
CA ALA A 128 -1.40 -1.88 -18.35
C ALA A 128 0.02 -1.31 -18.38
N PHE A 129 0.16 -0.03 -18.07
CA PHE A 129 1.45 0.66 -18.07
C PHE A 129 1.80 1.15 -16.67
N TYR A 130 3.03 0.88 -16.23
CA TYR A 130 3.55 1.33 -14.94
C TYR A 130 4.74 2.25 -15.17
N ALA A 131 4.67 3.49 -14.67
CA ALA A 131 5.73 4.47 -14.82
C ALA A 131 6.35 4.83 -13.45
N MET A 132 7.61 5.26 -13.47
CA MET A 132 8.31 5.65 -12.25
C MET A 132 7.65 6.85 -11.57
N ASN A 133 7.07 6.62 -10.39
CA ASN A 133 6.38 7.60 -9.57
C ASN A 133 7.12 7.91 -8.25
N TRP A 134 8.10 7.13 -7.84
CA TRP A 134 8.84 7.38 -6.62
C TRP A 134 10.26 7.87 -6.91
N ARG A 135 10.59 9.09 -6.49
CA ARG A 135 11.91 9.69 -6.65
C ARG A 135 12.31 10.48 -5.40
N VAL A 136 12.99 9.83 -4.48
CA VAL A 136 13.42 10.48 -3.22
C VAL A 136 14.93 10.47 -3.06
N MET A 137 15.41 11.40 -2.24
CA MET A 137 16.80 11.50 -1.84
C MET A 137 16.86 11.67 -0.32
N TYR A 138 17.74 10.92 0.34
CA TYR A 138 18.00 11.05 1.77
C TYR A 138 19.34 11.78 1.97
N PRO A 139 19.32 13.11 2.21
CA PRO A 139 20.52 13.86 2.50
C PRO A 139 20.93 13.71 3.97
N VAL A 140 22.24 13.59 4.24
CA VAL A 140 22.79 13.83 5.57
C VAL A 140 24.11 14.58 5.48
N THR A 141 24.32 15.51 6.41
CA THR A 141 25.56 16.28 6.51
C THR A 141 26.33 15.86 7.75
N ILE A 142 27.63 15.58 7.59
CA ILE A 142 28.53 15.22 8.67
C ILE A 142 29.66 16.25 8.75
N GLN A 143 29.77 16.89 9.91
CA GLN A 143 30.81 17.86 10.26
C GLN A 143 31.87 17.19 11.15
N ASP A 144 32.88 16.60 10.54
CA ASP A 144 33.91 15.82 11.26
C ASP A 144 34.61 16.62 12.36
N LYS A 145 34.88 17.91 12.10
CA LYS A 145 35.63 18.79 13.02
C LYS A 145 34.90 19.02 14.33
N ASP A 146 33.59 19.24 14.29
CA ASP A 146 32.78 19.45 15.49
C ASP A 146 32.61 18.14 16.26
N LEU A 147 32.47 17.02 15.56
CA LEU A 147 32.40 15.69 16.17
C LEU A 147 33.70 15.35 16.92
N TYR A 148 34.88 15.70 16.39
CA TYR A 148 36.14 15.52 17.11
C TYR A 148 36.24 16.33 18.41
N THR A 149 35.52 17.45 18.53
CA THR A 149 35.46 18.21 19.79
C THR A 149 34.48 17.64 20.80
N ALA A 150 33.41 16.99 20.32
CA ALA A 150 32.35 16.44 21.16
C ALA A 150 32.69 15.07 21.78
N PHE A 151 33.68 14.36 21.22
CA PHE A 151 34.05 13.00 21.65
C PHE A 151 35.49 12.93 22.17
N GLN A 152 35.67 12.22 23.29
CA GLN A 152 36.99 11.98 23.89
C GLN A 152 37.76 10.81 23.24
N SER A 153 37.16 10.10 22.28
CA SER A 153 37.76 8.94 21.59
C SER A 153 37.45 8.96 20.10
N LEU A 154 38.46 8.62 19.29
CA LEU A 154 38.33 8.52 17.82
C LEU A 154 37.31 7.44 17.43
N ASP A 155 37.31 6.31 18.16
CA ASP A 155 36.37 5.20 17.96
C ASP A 155 34.92 5.64 18.21
N GLY A 156 34.68 6.55 19.16
CA GLY A 156 33.34 7.10 19.42
C GLY A 156 32.81 7.94 18.25
N VAL A 157 33.68 8.73 17.63
CA VAL A 157 33.35 9.53 16.43
C VAL A 157 33.03 8.61 15.25
N GLN A 158 33.89 7.61 14.98
CA GLN A 158 33.67 6.67 13.87
C GLN A 158 32.38 5.86 14.05
N ASN A 159 32.08 5.41 15.27
CA ASN A 159 30.83 4.70 15.56
C ASN A 159 29.59 5.58 15.40
N LEU A 160 29.67 6.87 15.75
CA LEU A 160 28.56 7.80 15.50
C LEU A 160 28.37 8.02 14.00
N ILE A 161 29.45 8.26 13.24
CA ILE A 161 29.40 8.45 11.79
C ILE A 161 28.78 7.21 11.12
N ALA A 162 29.24 6.01 11.47
CA ALA A 162 28.68 4.76 10.94
C ALA A 162 27.18 4.66 11.21
N LYS A 163 26.73 4.99 12.43
CA LYS A 163 25.30 4.94 12.78
C LYS A 163 24.46 6.01 12.09
N ILE A 164 25.05 7.17 11.78
CA ILE A 164 24.38 8.20 10.97
C ILE A 164 24.17 7.66 9.55
N VAL A 165 25.17 6.99 8.97
CA VAL A 165 25.05 6.37 7.65
C VAL A 165 24.04 5.20 7.66
N ASP A 166 24.10 4.32 8.67
CA ASP A 166 23.15 3.21 8.82
C ASP A 166 21.70 3.68 8.98
N ALA A 167 21.49 4.85 9.61
CA ALA A 167 20.16 5.43 9.76
C ALA A 167 19.54 5.83 8.42
N ILE A 168 20.35 6.16 7.41
CA ILE A 168 19.87 6.47 6.05
C ILE A 168 19.29 5.20 5.39
N TYR A 169 20.02 4.09 5.49
CA TYR A 169 19.54 2.80 4.96
C TYR A 169 18.31 2.32 5.73
N THR A 170 18.30 2.48 7.05
CA THR A 170 17.12 2.16 7.87
C THR A 170 15.90 3.01 7.49
N ALA A 171 16.11 4.30 7.21
CA ALA A 171 15.06 5.20 6.74
C ALA A 171 14.49 4.72 5.39
N ALA A 172 15.35 4.35 4.44
CA ALA A 172 14.94 3.82 3.15
C ALA A 172 14.12 2.52 3.27
N GLU A 173 14.55 1.59 4.12
CA GLU A 173 13.84 0.32 4.36
C GLU A 173 12.48 0.54 5.01
N TYR A 174 12.38 1.47 5.98
CA TYR A 174 11.11 1.80 6.62
C TYR A 174 10.14 2.51 5.67
N ASP A 175 10.64 3.43 4.84
CA ASP A 175 9.82 4.06 3.80
C ASP A 175 9.33 3.04 2.77
N GLU A 176 10.17 2.08 2.38
CA GLU A 176 9.74 1.00 1.50
C GLU A 176 8.62 0.16 2.12
N PHE A 177 8.71 -0.18 3.40
CA PHE A 177 7.62 -0.85 4.12
C PHE A 177 6.32 -0.02 4.09
N LEU A 178 6.40 1.29 4.31
CA LEU A 178 5.24 2.19 4.22
C LEU A 178 4.66 2.26 2.81
N LEU A 179 5.48 2.17 1.75
CA LEU A 179 5.02 2.15 0.36
C LEU A 179 4.15 0.92 0.05
N PHE A 180 4.55 -0.28 0.51
CA PHE A 180 3.73 -1.48 0.35
C PHE A 180 2.39 -1.35 1.08
N LYS A 181 2.42 -0.81 2.29
CA LYS A 181 1.21 -0.55 3.09
C LYS A 181 0.30 0.48 2.41
N TYR A 182 0.87 1.55 1.87
CA TYR A 182 0.17 2.57 1.10
C TYR A 182 -0.55 1.95 -0.11
N LEU A 183 0.13 1.10 -0.90
CA LEU A 183 -0.47 0.44 -2.06
C LEU A 183 -1.69 -0.40 -1.68
N ILE A 184 -1.62 -1.15 -0.57
CA ILE A 184 -2.75 -1.94 -0.08
C ILE A 184 -3.90 -1.02 0.35
N ILE A 185 -3.64 -0.03 1.20
CA ILE A 185 -4.69 0.87 1.72
C ILE A 185 -5.40 1.58 0.56
N LYS A 186 -4.64 2.14 -0.38
CA LYS A 186 -5.20 2.83 -1.54
C LYS A 186 -6.00 1.90 -2.43
N ALA A 187 -5.51 0.70 -2.73
CA ALA A 187 -6.24 -0.26 -3.55
C ALA A 187 -7.55 -0.74 -2.88
N VAL A 188 -7.55 -0.88 -1.55
CA VAL A 188 -8.77 -1.21 -0.80
C VAL A 188 -9.76 -0.04 -0.80
N ALA A 189 -9.30 1.17 -0.50
CA ALA A 189 -10.15 2.36 -0.41
C ALA A 189 -10.70 2.85 -1.75
N THR A 190 -10.01 2.54 -2.85
CA THR A 190 -10.46 2.83 -4.22
C THR A 190 -11.27 1.68 -4.82
N GLY A 191 -11.55 0.60 -4.07
CA GLY A 191 -12.40 -0.48 -4.57
C GLY A 191 -11.75 -1.37 -5.64
N LYS A 192 -10.41 -1.43 -5.69
CA LYS A 192 -9.66 -2.22 -6.68
C LYS A 192 -9.42 -3.66 -6.23
N MET A 193 -9.71 -3.98 -4.97
CA MET A 193 -9.68 -5.34 -4.43
C MET A 193 -11.11 -5.87 -4.28
N TYR A 194 -11.29 -7.17 -4.55
CA TYR A 194 -12.59 -7.80 -4.39
C TYR A 194 -12.91 -8.02 -2.90
N PRO A 195 -13.99 -7.42 -2.34
CA PRO A 195 -14.32 -7.57 -0.94
C PRO A 195 -15.03 -8.89 -0.66
N ILE A 196 -14.54 -9.64 0.33
CA ILE A 196 -15.21 -10.79 0.92
C ILE A 196 -15.60 -10.44 2.34
N LYS A 197 -16.86 -10.73 2.65
CA LYS A 197 -17.42 -10.51 3.97
C LYS A 197 -16.99 -11.66 4.87
N VAL A 198 -16.28 -11.32 5.93
CA VAL A 198 -16.03 -12.23 7.05
C VAL A 198 -17.02 -11.93 8.18
N GLY A 199 -17.10 -12.82 9.17
CA GLY A 199 -18.07 -12.68 10.26
C GLY A 199 -17.85 -11.41 11.08
N ASP A 200 -18.61 -11.27 12.16
CA ASP A 200 -18.56 -10.09 13.04
C ASP A 200 -17.23 -9.98 13.86
N GLY A 201 -16.21 -10.78 13.52
CA GLY A 201 -14.92 -10.86 14.21
C GLY A 201 -14.96 -11.54 15.58
N THR A 202 -16.09 -12.12 15.96
CA THR A 202 -16.28 -12.81 17.25
C THR A 202 -16.00 -14.32 17.17
N ASP A 203 -16.26 -14.94 16.02
CA ASP A 203 -15.93 -16.34 15.74
C ASP A 203 -14.86 -16.45 14.64
N LEU A 204 -13.60 -16.47 15.08
CA LEU A 204 -12.43 -16.59 14.20
C LEU A 204 -12.40 -17.89 13.38
N LYS A 205 -13.22 -18.89 13.72
CA LYS A 205 -13.31 -20.13 12.93
C LYS A 205 -14.05 -19.91 11.63
N VAL A 206 -15.06 -19.03 11.61
CA VAL A 206 -15.78 -18.66 10.39
C VAL A 206 -14.82 -17.94 9.44
N ASP A 207 -14.05 -16.99 9.97
CA ASP A 207 -13.03 -16.26 9.21
C ASP A 207 -11.97 -17.22 8.62
N ALA A 208 -11.53 -18.22 9.40
CA ALA A 208 -10.61 -19.25 8.93
C ALA A 208 -11.17 -20.08 7.77
N VAL A 209 -12.47 -20.40 7.80
CA VAL A 209 -13.14 -21.13 6.72
C VAL A 209 -13.17 -20.29 5.45
N GLU A 210 -13.49 -19.00 5.55
CA GLU A 210 -13.50 -18.08 4.41
C GLU A 210 -12.10 -17.90 3.82
N PHE A 211 -11.07 -17.60 4.63
CA PHE A 211 -9.69 -17.45 4.15
C PHE A 211 -9.22 -18.68 3.36
N ARG A 212 -9.50 -19.89 3.88
CA ARG A 212 -9.15 -21.14 3.21
C ARG A 212 -10.01 -21.42 1.99
N GLY A 213 -11.30 -21.16 2.08
CA GLY A 213 -12.26 -21.32 0.98
C GLY A 213 -11.83 -20.50 -0.23
N THR A 214 -11.63 -19.20 -0.03
CA THR A 214 -11.14 -18.28 -1.06
C THR A 214 -9.77 -18.70 -1.58
N SER A 215 -8.83 -19.06 -0.69
CA SER A 215 -7.51 -19.54 -1.10
C SER A 215 -7.57 -20.80 -1.97
N ASN A 216 -8.56 -21.68 -1.76
CA ASN A 216 -8.80 -22.87 -2.59
C ASN A 216 -9.48 -22.56 -3.91
N LEU A 217 -10.21 -21.45 -4.01
CA LEU A 217 -10.86 -21.00 -5.24
C LEU A 217 -9.87 -20.33 -6.20
N LEU A 218 -8.88 -19.60 -5.68
CA LEU A 218 -7.90 -18.86 -6.47
C LEU A 218 -7.09 -19.66 -7.52
N PRO A 219 -6.75 -20.96 -7.30
CA PRO A 219 -6.13 -21.79 -8.32
C PRO A 219 -7.04 -22.15 -9.50
N PHE A 220 -8.36 -21.94 -9.39
CA PHE A 220 -9.31 -22.17 -10.48
C PHE A 220 -9.50 -20.88 -11.30
N MET A 221 -9.62 -21.02 -12.62
CA MET A 221 -9.78 -19.89 -13.53
C MET A 221 -11.05 -19.12 -13.18
N SER A 222 -10.89 -17.84 -12.82
CA SER A 222 -12.01 -16.94 -12.51
C SER A 222 -11.67 -15.52 -12.95
N SER A 223 -12.71 -14.77 -13.32
CA SER A 223 -12.65 -13.34 -13.63
C SER A 223 -13.13 -12.47 -12.47
N THR A 224 -13.53 -13.08 -11.35
CA THR A 224 -14.20 -12.36 -10.25
C THR A 224 -13.23 -11.56 -9.38
N TYR A 225 -12.00 -12.05 -9.19
CA TYR A 225 -11.10 -11.57 -8.14
C TYR A 225 -10.03 -10.58 -8.60
N ASN A 226 -10.10 -10.08 -9.84
CA ASN A 226 -9.16 -9.09 -10.37
C ASN A 226 -9.91 -7.88 -10.95
N GLU A 227 -9.24 -6.73 -10.93
CA GLU A 227 -9.80 -5.44 -11.36
C GLU A 227 -10.21 -5.46 -12.85
N ALA A 228 -9.35 -6.03 -13.70
CA ALA A 228 -9.58 -6.11 -15.14
C ALA A 228 -10.73 -7.07 -15.52
N GLY A 229 -11.18 -7.93 -14.60
CA GLY A 229 -12.10 -9.06 -14.82
C GLY A 229 -11.68 -10.00 -15.93
N VAL A 230 -10.39 -10.29 -16.03
CA VAL A 230 -9.81 -11.29 -16.95
C VAL A 230 -9.79 -12.65 -16.28
N LEU A 231 -9.93 -13.73 -17.06
CA LEU A 231 -9.85 -15.09 -16.51
C LEU A 231 -8.41 -15.41 -16.10
N THR A 232 -8.13 -15.51 -14.80
CA THR A 232 -6.79 -15.74 -14.26
C THR A 232 -6.79 -16.75 -13.11
N THR A 233 -5.60 -17.22 -12.73
CA THR A 233 -5.39 -18.17 -11.61
C THR A 233 -4.22 -17.76 -10.75
N THR A 234 -4.33 -18.01 -9.45
CA THR A 234 -3.26 -17.84 -8.48
C THR A 234 -2.99 -19.17 -7.76
N PRO A 235 -1.95 -19.92 -8.20
CA PRO A 235 -1.41 -21.07 -7.50
C PRO A 235 -1.06 -20.77 -6.03
N LYS A 236 -1.17 -21.78 -5.17
CA LYS A 236 -1.02 -21.65 -3.70
C LYS A 236 0.32 -21.05 -3.26
N ASP A 237 1.39 -21.40 -3.97
CA ASP A 237 2.76 -20.93 -3.71
C ASP A 237 2.96 -19.44 -3.98
N ARG A 238 2.15 -18.86 -4.87
CA ARG A 238 2.14 -17.42 -5.18
C ARG A 238 1.16 -16.61 -4.33
N GLN A 239 0.31 -17.25 -3.52
CA GLN A 239 -0.64 -16.54 -2.66
C GLN A 239 0.08 -15.90 -1.48
N GLN A 240 -0.06 -14.59 -1.35
CA GLN A 240 0.46 -13.79 -0.24
C GLN A 240 -0.71 -13.27 0.59
N ILE A 241 -0.79 -13.65 1.87
CA ILE A 241 -1.79 -13.12 2.79
C ILE A 241 -1.14 -12.13 3.75
N PHE A 242 -1.78 -10.97 3.91
CA PHE A 242 -1.39 -9.93 4.85
C PHE A 242 -2.39 -9.87 5.98
N MET A 243 -1.92 -10.00 7.22
CA MET A 243 -2.75 -9.94 8.42
C MET A 243 -2.16 -8.94 9.41
N ASP A 244 -3.04 -8.25 10.14
CA ASP A 244 -2.63 -7.42 11.28
C ASP A 244 -2.02 -8.31 12.38
N ALA A 245 -0.90 -7.88 12.98
CA ALA A 245 -0.18 -8.57 14.02
C ALA A 245 -1.08 -9.00 15.20
N HIS A 246 -2.01 -8.13 15.63
CA HIS A 246 -2.93 -8.45 16.72
C HIS A 246 -3.99 -9.47 16.32
N TYR A 247 -4.50 -9.38 15.09
CA TYR A 247 -5.48 -10.32 14.57
C TYR A 247 -4.87 -11.70 14.34
N ASN A 248 -3.65 -11.76 13.78
CA ASN A 248 -2.92 -13.01 13.61
C ASN A 248 -2.66 -13.73 14.94
N ALA A 249 -2.25 -12.99 15.98
CA ALA A 249 -2.05 -13.58 17.30
C ALA A 249 -3.35 -14.20 17.88
N GLN A 250 -4.50 -13.57 17.64
CA GLN A 250 -5.80 -14.12 18.06
C GLN A 250 -6.17 -15.36 17.23
N PHE A 251 -5.88 -15.34 15.93
CA PHE A 251 -6.10 -16.48 15.03
C PHE A 251 -5.29 -17.70 15.47
N ASP A 252 -4.00 -17.53 15.74
CA ASP A 252 -3.10 -18.59 16.19
C ASP A 252 -3.57 -19.22 17.51
N VAL A 253 -3.94 -18.37 18.49
CA VAL A 253 -4.35 -18.84 19.81
C VAL A 253 -5.74 -19.48 19.80
N ASN A 254 -6.70 -19.00 19.01
CA ASN A 254 -8.07 -19.51 19.07
C ASN A 254 -8.33 -20.63 18.06
N VAL A 255 -7.74 -20.55 16.88
CA VAL A 255 -7.98 -21.49 15.78
C VAL A 255 -6.89 -22.57 15.75
N LEU A 256 -5.62 -22.19 15.68
CA LEU A 256 -4.54 -23.18 15.54
C LEU A 256 -4.30 -23.97 16.83
N SER A 257 -4.42 -23.34 18.01
CA SER A 257 -4.24 -24.07 19.27
C SER A 257 -5.33 -25.11 19.53
N SER A 258 -6.54 -24.91 18.98
CA SER A 258 -7.67 -25.84 19.12
C SER A 258 -7.71 -26.90 18.02
N ALA A 259 -6.86 -26.78 17.00
CA ALA A 259 -6.79 -27.72 15.88
C ALA A 259 -5.88 -28.91 16.21
N PHE A 260 -6.48 -30.11 16.28
CA PHE A 260 -5.72 -31.37 16.39
C PHE A 260 -4.80 -31.64 15.19
N ASN A 261 -5.09 -31.05 14.03
CA ASN A 261 -4.26 -31.14 12.82
C ASN A 261 -3.89 -29.72 12.38
N MET A 262 -2.73 -29.21 12.84
CA MET A 262 -2.27 -27.87 12.50
C MET A 262 -2.15 -27.69 10.99
N ASP A 263 -1.62 -28.68 10.26
CA ASP A 263 -1.47 -28.63 8.79
C ASP A 263 -2.79 -28.43 8.02
N LYS A 264 -3.93 -28.81 8.63
CA LYS A 264 -5.28 -28.65 8.06
C LYS A 264 -6.00 -27.40 8.55
N ALA A 265 -5.45 -26.71 9.54
CA ALA A 265 -5.94 -25.43 10.02
C ALA A 265 -5.08 -24.26 9.49
N ASP A 266 -3.80 -24.51 9.23
CA ASP A 266 -2.84 -23.53 8.74
C ASP A 266 -3.10 -23.10 7.29
N PHE A 267 -2.87 -21.81 7.02
CA PHE A 267 -2.97 -21.25 5.69
C PHE A 267 -1.82 -21.76 4.83
N MET A 268 -2.13 -22.28 3.63
CA MET A 268 -1.12 -22.93 2.78
C MET A 268 -0.29 -21.96 1.93
N GLY A 269 -0.66 -20.67 1.87
CA GLY A 269 0.13 -19.64 1.22
C GLY A 269 1.10 -18.95 2.19
N ARG A 270 1.78 -17.89 1.74
CA ARG A 270 2.75 -17.17 2.56
C ARG A 270 2.08 -16.08 3.39
N LEU A 271 2.27 -16.13 4.72
CA LEU A 271 1.77 -15.13 5.66
C LEU A 271 2.78 -13.99 5.85
N HIS A 272 2.30 -12.78 5.69
CA HIS A 272 3.00 -11.53 5.96
C HIS A 272 2.28 -10.75 7.07
N LEU A 273 3.04 -10.33 8.09
CA LEU A 273 2.50 -9.54 9.19
C LEU A 273 2.63 -8.05 8.89
N ILE A 274 1.51 -7.34 8.96
CA ILE A 274 1.46 -5.87 8.99
C ILE A 274 1.32 -5.44 10.46
N ASP A 275 1.89 -4.30 10.80
CA ASP A 275 1.82 -3.70 12.14
C ASP A 275 0.38 -3.38 12.57
N SER A 276 -0.38 -2.71 11.70
CA SER A 276 -1.82 -2.45 11.82
C SER A 276 -2.34 -1.82 10.54
N PHE A 277 -3.52 -2.21 10.06
CA PHE A 277 -4.17 -1.55 8.92
C PHE A 277 -4.77 -0.17 9.26
N THR A 278 -4.96 0.14 10.55
CA THR A 278 -5.70 1.34 10.99
C THR A 278 -4.83 2.55 11.25
N THR A 279 -3.50 2.36 11.30
CA THR A 279 -2.55 3.43 11.58
C THR A 279 -1.57 3.57 10.43
N PHE A 280 -1.30 4.81 10.01
CA PHE A 280 -0.27 5.09 9.00
C PHE A 280 0.60 6.26 9.48
N ASP A 281 1.89 6.25 9.14
CA ASP A 281 2.83 7.28 9.57
C ASP A 281 2.71 8.53 8.68
N ASN A 282 1.59 9.24 8.83
CA ASN A 282 1.28 10.43 8.03
C ASN A 282 2.30 11.55 8.23
N LYS A 283 2.94 11.65 9.41
CA LYS A 283 4.00 12.65 9.65
C LYS A 283 5.21 12.43 8.75
N ARG A 284 5.63 11.17 8.61
CA ARG A 284 6.71 10.83 7.70
C ARG A 284 6.28 10.94 6.25
N TRP A 285 5.04 10.58 5.95
CA TRP A 285 4.45 10.69 4.62
C TRP A 285 4.30 12.13 4.13
N GLU A 286 3.97 13.08 5.01
CA GLU A 286 3.95 14.52 4.72
C GLU A 286 5.32 15.00 4.21
N ILE A 287 6.41 14.63 4.92
CA ILE A 287 7.78 14.98 4.51
C ILE A 287 8.10 14.41 3.12
N ILE A 288 7.66 13.19 2.84
CA ILE A 288 7.83 12.56 1.53
C ILE A 288 7.07 13.33 0.45
N ARG A 289 5.80 13.66 0.69
CA ARG A 289 4.94 14.38 -0.27
C ARG A 289 5.39 15.80 -0.55
N GLU A 290 5.99 16.48 0.42
CA GLU A 290 6.62 17.79 0.18
C GLU A 290 7.78 17.73 -0.82
N ASN A 291 8.40 16.54 -0.97
CA ASN A 291 9.58 16.33 -1.81
C ASN A 291 9.30 15.43 -3.02
N CYS A 292 8.10 14.85 -3.14
CA CYS A 292 7.73 13.90 -4.18
C CYS A 292 6.23 13.95 -4.50
N ASP A 293 5.90 14.28 -5.74
CA ASP A 293 4.51 14.42 -6.21
C ASP A 293 3.83 13.10 -6.59
N GLY A 294 4.56 11.97 -6.60
CA GLY A 294 4.06 10.70 -7.13
C GLY A 294 3.32 9.81 -6.12
N VAL A 295 3.07 10.30 -4.91
CA VAL A 295 2.30 9.61 -3.87
C VAL A 295 1.26 10.54 -3.24
N GLU A 296 0.07 10.02 -2.98
CA GLU A 296 -1.05 10.77 -2.42
C GLU A 296 -1.10 10.69 -0.89
N GLU A 297 -1.94 11.52 -0.27
CA GLU A 297 -2.25 11.37 1.16
C GLU A 297 -2.93 10.04 1.45
N VAL A 298 -2.65 9.44 2.61
CA VAL A 298 -3.57 8.46 3.20
C VAL A 298 -4.52 9.21 4.13
N THR A 299 -5.78 9.32 3.73
CA THR A 299 -6.76 10.15 4.46
C THR A 299 -7.32 9.43 5.68
N ASP A 300 -7.85 10.20 6.64
CA ASP A 300 -8.50 9.63 7.83
C ASP A 300 -9.74 8.79 7.47
N GLU A 301 -10.43 9.11 6.37
CA GLU A 301 -11.57 8.35 5.85
C GLU A 301 -11.13 6.97 5.33
N GLU A 302 -10.02 6.92 4.58
CA GLU A 302 -9.43 5.66 4.12
C GLU A 302 -9.01 4.79 5.31
N LEU A 303 -8.38 5.38 6.33
CA LEU A 303 -7.98 4.66 7.56
C LEU A 303 -9.19 4.17 8.37
N ALA A 304 -10.30 4.91 8.37
CA ALA A 304 -11.53 4.49 9.02
C ALA A 304 -12.12 3.24 8.36
N LEU A 305 -12.10 3.16 7.02
CA LEU A 305 -12.53 1.95 6.29
C LEU A 305 -11.63 0.75 6.61
N MET A 306 -10.32 0.99 6.72
CA MET A 306 -9.36 -0.08 7.03
C MET A 306 -9.56 -0.70 8.42
N GLN A 307 -10.35 -0.10 9.33
CA GLN A 307 -10.71 -0.72 10.62
C GLN A 307 -11.54 -2.00 10.46
N GLY A 308 -12.38 -2.05 9.42
CA GLY A 308 -13.17 -3.23 9.08
C GLY A 308 -12.35 -4.36 8.46
N VAL A 309 -11.17 -4.04 7.91
CA VAL A 309 -10.31 -4.99 7.20
C VAL A 309 -9.52 -5.85 8.20
N LYS A 310 -9.58 -7.18 8.02
CA LYS A 310 -8.88 -8.16 8.88
C LYS A 310 -7.72 -8.82 8.18
N ALA A 311 -7.87 -9.09 6.89
CA ALA A 311 -6.82 -9.69 6.07
C ALA A 311 -6.95 -9.26 4.62
N VAL A 312 -5.85 -9.34 3.88
CA VAL A 312 -5.80 -9.11 2.43
C VAL A 312 -5.04 -10.26 1.78
N ILE A 313 -5.60 -10.91 0.77
CA ILE A 313 -4.91 -11.93 -0.03
C ILE A 313 -4.67 -11.38 -1.42
N VAL A 314 -3.42 -11.45 -1.88
CA VAL A 314 -3.03 -11.06 -3.25
C VAL A 314 -2.14 -12.11 -3.88
N ASP A 315 -2.07 -12.10 -5.21
CA ASP A 315 -1.02 -12.78 -5.95
C ASP A 315 0.33 -12.09 -5.72
N GLU A 316 1.43 -12.83 -5.73
CA GLU A 316 2.79 -12.30 -5.77
C GLU A 316 3.00 -11.35 -6.97
N GLU A 317 2.31 -11.57 -8.09
CA GLU A 317 2.31 -10.68 -9.26
C GLU A 317 1.44 -9.43 -9.10
N TRP A 318 0.73 -9.27 -7.99
CA TRP A 318 -0.06 -8.06 -7.76
C TRP A 318 0.82 -6.84 -7.52
N PHE A 319 1.89 -6.97 -6.73
CA PHE A 319 2.83 -5.86 -6.50
C PHE A 319 3.75 -5.67 -7.69
N GLN A 320 3.63 -4.51 -8.35
CA GLN A 320 4.49 -4.10 -9.45
C GLN A 320 5.48 -3.06 -8.93
N VAL A 321 6.37 -3.53 -8.03
CA VAL A 321 7.40 -2.72 -7.37
C VAL A 321 8.75 -3.01 -7.98
N TYR A 322 9.31 -2.03 -8.68
CA TYR A 322 10.62 -2.12 -9.34
C TYR A 322 11.58 -1.09 -8.78
N ASP A 323 12.82 -1.49 -8.55
CA ASP A 323 13.91 -0.56 -8.26
C ASP A 323 14.45 0.02 -9.56
N ASN A 324 14.41 1.34 -9.73
CA ASN A 324 14.96 1.99 -10.93
C ASN A 324 16.37 2.52 -10.67
N LYS A 325 16.62 3.00 -9.45
CA LYS A 325 17.92 3.56 -9.09
C LYS A 325 18.16 3.49 -7.61
N THR A 326 19.33 3.00 -7.21
CA THR A 326 19.81 3.09 -5.83
C THR A 326 21.26 3.49 -5.88
N VAL A 327 21.54 4.76 -5.60
CA VAL A 327 22.89 5.32 -5.70
C VAL A 327 23.19 6.15 -4.48
N PHE A 328 24.27 5.78 -3.79
CA PHE A 328 24.86 6.57 -2.72
C PHE A 328 25.96 7.46 -3.29
N THR A 329 25.84 8.77 -3.12
CA THR A 329 26.85 9.75 -3.54
C THR A 329 27.25 10.63 -2.38
N GLU A 330 28.44 11.22 -2.46
CA GLU A 330 28.97 12.11 -1.44
C GLU A 330 29.70 13.29 -2.08
N THR A 331 29.71 14.43 -1.39
CA THR A 331 30.52 15.58 -1.79
C THR A 331 31.07 16.31 -0.58
N TYR A 332 32.33 16.72 -0.68
CA TYR A 332 33.00 17.48 0.37
C TYR A 332 32.89 18.97 0.10
N VAL A 333 32.33 19.71 1.05
CA VAL A 333 32.23 21.17 0.98
C VAL A 333 33.45 21.78 1.65
N ALA A 334 34.46 22.11 0.82
CA ALA A 334 35.75 22.60 1.30
C ALA A 334 35.68 23.92 2.09
N SER A 335 34.72 24.79 1.78
CA SER A 335 34.53 26.07 2.49
C SER A 335 33.94 25.89 3.90
N GLY A 336 33.09 24.88 4.09
CA GLY A 336 32.40 24.59 5.35
C GLY A 336 33.02 23.45 6.15
N LEU A 337 33.99 22.73 5.59
CA LEU A 337 34.66 21.57 6.20
C LEU A 337 33.67 20.46 6.62
N TYR A 338 32.71 20.14 5.75
CA TYR A 338 31.73 19.07 5.99
C TYR A 338 31.47 18.21 4.76
N TRP A 339 31.00 16.99 5.00
CA TRP A 339 30.57 16.05 3.97
C TRP A 339 29.05 16.06 3.87
N ASN A 340 28.54 16.12 2.64
CA ASN A 340 27.15 15.82 2.34
C ASN A 340 27.08 14.46 1.68
N TYR A 341 26.24 13.58 2.23
CA TYR A 341 25.91 12.28 1.69
C TYR A 341 24.49 12.32 1.15
N PHE A 342 24.26 11.68 0.02
CA PHE A 342 22.98 11.63 -0.67
C PHE A 342 22.70 10.19 -1.10
N LEU A 343 21.72 9.55 -0.47
CA LEU A 343 21.18 8.28 -0.96
C LEU A 343 19.99 8.55 -1.87
N HIS A 344 20.15 8.33 -3.17
CA HIS A 344 19.07 8.44 -4.15
C HIS A 344 18.39 7.09 -4.31
N ILE A 345 17.06 7.08 -4.13
CA ILE A 345 16.23 5.88 -4.29
C ILE A 345 15.07 6.22 -5.20
N TRP A 346 15.06 5.62 -6.38
CA TRP A 346 14.00 5.76 -7.35
C TRP A 346 13.33 4.41 -7.61
N LYS A 347 12.01 4.40 -7.64
CA LYS A 347 11.20 3.18 -7.78
C LYS A 347 9.97 3.43 -8.65
N THR A 348 9.50 2.37 -9.27
CA THR A 348 8.20 2.30 -9.92
C THR A 348 7.29 1.52 -8.99
N LEU A 349 6.20 2.14 -8.55
CA LEU A 349 5.24 1.58 -7.61
C LEU A 349 3.88 1.50 -8.28
N ALA A 350 3.42 0.30 -8.56
CA ALA A 350 2.09 0.05 -9.08
C ALA A 350 1.53 -1.26 -8.56
N HIS A 351 0.26 -1.51 -8.88
CA HIS A 351 -0.37 -2.82 -8.74
C HIS A 351 -0.81 -3.31 -10.12
N SER A 352 -0.80 -4.63 -10.33
CA SER A 352 -1.32 -5.22 -11.57
C SER A 352 -2.84 -5.38 -11.49
N PRO A 353 -3.61 -4.84 -12.47
CA PRO A 353 -5.05 -5.01 -12.53
C PRO A 353 -5.45 -6.43 -12.98
N PHE A 354 -4.50 -7.23 -13.48
CA PHE A 354 -4.72 -8.59 -13.96
C PHE A 354 -4.51 -9.66 -12.87
N ALA A 355 -3.83 -9.31 -11.78
CA ALA A 355 -3.58 -10.20 -10.66
C ALA A 355 -4.79 -10.25 -9.72
N ASN A 356 -5.04 -11.43 -9.12
CA ASN A 356 -6.12 -11.56 -8.14
C ASN A 356 -5.77 -10.83 -6.85
N ALA A 357 -6.71 -10.04 -6.32
CA ALA A 357 -6.60 -9.32 -5.07
C ALA A 357 -7.95 -9.28 -4.34
N ILE A 358 -7.94 -9.73 -3.08
CA ILE A 358 -9.13 -9.88 -2.25
C ILE A 358 -8.89 -9.24 -0.89
N VAL A 359 -9.88 -8.51 -0.40
CA VAL A 359 -9.91 -7.93 0.94
C VAL A 359 -10.97 -8.62 1.79
N PHE A 360 -10.61 -9.02 3.01
CA PHE A 360 -11.55 -9.59 3.97
C PHE A 360 -11.95 -8.54 4.99
N ALA A 361 -13.23 -8.17 4.99
CA ALA A 361 -13.78 -7.13 5.86
C ALA A 361 -14.97 -7.64 6.68
N THR A 362 -15.09 -7.18 7.93
CA THR A 362 -16.16 -7.56 8.85
C THR A 362 -17.49 -6.88 8.52
N SER A 363 -18.60 -7.60 8.75
CA SER A 363 -20.00 -7.18 8.60
C SER A 363 -20.42 -5.88 9.31
N SER A 364 -19.67 -5.41 10.32
CA SER A 364 -19.96 -4.18 11.07
C SER A 364 -19.58 -2.89 10.32
N GLY A 365 -18.77 -3.00 9.26
CA GLY A 365 -18.68 -1.97 8.24
C GLY A 365 -19.82 -2.20 7.26
N THR A 366 -20.60 -1.16 6.96
CA THR A 366 -21.66 -1.18 5.94
C THR A 366 -21.20 -2.04 4.77
N LEU A 367 -21.98 -3.07 4.43
CA LEU A 367 -21.70 -3.90 3.26
C LEU A 367 -21.41 -2.96 2.08
N PRO A 368 -20.41 -3.22 1.22
CA PRO A 368 -20.34 -2.52 -0.05
C PRO A 368 -21.63 -2.83 -0.79
N SER A 369 -22.58 -1.92 -0.73
CA SER A 369 -23.74 -1.89 -1.60
C SER A 369 -23.29 -1.03 -2.74
N TYR A 370 -23.30 -1.57 -3.95
CA TYR A 370 -23.15 -0.76 -5.15
C TYR A 370 -23.98 0.52 -5.01
N SER A 371 -23.36 1.67 -5.24
CA SER A 371 -24.07 2.94 -5.31
C SER A 371 -25.31 2.81 -6.20
N GLU A 372 -26.43 3.44 -5.84
CA GLU A 372 -27.62 3.45 -6.70
C GLU A 372 -27.41 4.34 -7.94
N GLU A 373 -26.49 5.30 -7.85
CA GLU A 373 -26.21 6.30 -8.88
C GLU A 373 -24.70 6.47 -9.09
N LEU A 374 -24.28 6.63 -10.35
CA LEU A 374 -22.92 6.97 -10.74
C LEU A 374 -22.92 8.25 -11.56
N THR A 375 -21.87 9.05 -11.41
CA THR A 375 -21.64 10.23 -12.26
C THR A 375 -20.40 10.01 -13.12
N GLY A 376 -20.60 10.00 -14.43
CA GLY A 376 -19.53 10.07 -15.43
C GLY A 376 -19.28 11.50 -15.89
N THR A 377 -18.01 11.82 -16.16
CA THR A 377 -17.58 13.11 -16.71
C THR A 377 -16.93 12.90 -18.07
N VAL A 378 -17.30 13.74 -19.04
CA VAL A 378 -16.66 13.75 -20.35
C VAL A 378 -15.33 14.50 -20.25
N GLU A 379 -14.21 13.78 -20.34
CA GLU A 379 -12.87 14.36 -20.21
C GLU A 379 -12.37 14.98 -21.52
N THR A 380 -12.64 14.30 -22.64
CA THR A 380 -12.19 14.75 -23.95
C THR A 380 -13.29 14.60 -24.98
N VAL A 381 -13.34 15.54 -25.91
CA VAL A 381 -14.19 15.50 -27.10
C VAL A 381 -13.36 15.96 -28.28
N THR A 382 -13.21 15.11 -29.29
CA THR A 382 -12.54 15.42 -30.55
C THR A 382 -13.49 15.11 -31.69
N ALA A 383 -13.94 16.13 -32.41
CA ALA A 383 -14.78 15.96 -33.59
C ALA A 383 -13.94 16.13 -34.86
N THR A 384 -14.02 15.17 -35.76
CA THR A 384 -13.54 15.25 -37.14
C THR A 384 -14.73 15.41 -38.10
N ASP A 385 -14.47 15.47 -39.40
CA ASP A 385 -15.52 15.56 -40.41
C ASP A 385 -16.38 14.28 -40.45
N ASP A 386 -15.80 13.13 -40.10
CA ASP A 386 -16.46 11.82 -40.21
C ASP A 386 -16.91 11.23 -38.86
N ALA A 387 -16.31 11.63 -37.74
CA ALA A 387 -16.59 11.02 -36.43
C ALA A 387 -16.41 11.99 -35.25
N ILE A 388 -17.08 11.67 -34.14
CA ILE A 388 -16.92 12.29 -32.83
C ILE A 388 -16.30 11.25 -31.91
N MET A 389 -15.13 11.54 -31.37
CA MET A 389 -14.46 10.73 -30.36
C MET A 389 -14.64 11.41 -29.00
N LEU A 390 -15.11 10.67 -28.02
CA LEU A 390 -15.32 11.17 -26.66
C LEU A 390 -14.80 10.17 -25.63
N ALA A 391 -14.21 10.67 -24.56
CA ALA A 391 -13.77 9.86 -23.42
C ALA A 391 -14.59 10.23 -22.19
N VAL A 392 -15.23 9.23 -21.60
CA VAL A 392 -16.02 9.37 -20.36
C VAL A 392 -15.29 8.60 -19.27
N SER A 393 -14.91 9.29 -18.21
CA SER A 393 -14.45 8.68 -16.97
C SER A 393 -15.58 8.67 -15.95
N ILE A 394 -15.58 7.69 -15.05
CA ILE A 394 -16.49 7.68 -13.90
C ILE A 394 -15.69 8.19 -12.72
N ALA A 395 -16.23 9.16 -12.00
CA ALA A 395 -15.55 9.71 -10.85
C ALA A 395 -15.35 8.62 -9.79
N ASP A 396 -14.12 8.46 -9.33
CA ASP A 396 -13.84 7.75 -8.09
C ASP A 396 -14.45 8.60 -6.96
N GLY A 397 -15.63 8.19 -6.48
CA GLY A 397 -16.28 8.85 -5.34
C GLY A 397 -15.47 8.71 -4.04
N ASP A 398 -16.06 9.09 -2.91
CA ASP A 398 -15.43 8.97 -1.59
C ASP A 398 -14.93 7.55 -1.30
N ALA A 399 -13.96 7.40 -0.40
CA ALA A 399 -13.35 6.11 -0.10
C ALA A 399 -14.43 5.03 0.21
N SER A 400 -14.37 3.88 -0.47
CA SER A 400 -15.36 2.80 -0.31
C SER A 400 -14.75 1.43 -0.57
N LEU A 401 -15.32 0.40 0.06
CA LEU A 401 -15.01 -1.00 -0.19
C LEU A 401 -15.75 -1.57 -1.41
N GLU A 402 -16.62 -0.79 -2.05
CA GLU A 402 -17.33 -1.21 -3.26
C GLU A 402 -16.36 -1.47 -4.40
N PRO A 403 -16.49 -2.58 -5.14
CA PRO A 403 -15.69 -2.80 -6.34
C PRO A 403 -15.88 -1.63 -7.33
N ARG A 404 -14.80 -1.08 -7.89
CA ARG A 404 -14.83 0.07 -8.83
C ARG A 404 -14.24 -0.20 -10.21
N GLY A 405 -14.21 -1.47 -10.64
CA GLY A 405 -13.78 -1.86 -11.98
C GLY A 405 -14.83 -1.57 -13.07
N TYR A 406 -15.23 -0.31 -13.26
CA TYR A 406 -16.26 0.10 -14.22
C TYR A 406 -15.86 -0.22 -15.66
N LYS A 407 -16.77 -0.88 -16.38
CA LYS A 407 -16.56 -1.30 -17.77
C LYS A 407 -17.74 -0.86 -18.61
N PHE A 408 -17.48 -0.01 -19.60
CA PHE A 408 -18.48 0.36 -20.58
C PHE A 408 -18.77 -0.82 -21.52
N GLN A 409 -20.06 -1.07 -21.77
CA GLN A 409 -20.51 -2.20 -22.55
C GLN A 409 -20.95 -1.76 -23.96
N GLN A 410 -20.54 -2.54 -24.97
CA GLN A 410 -21.06 -2.41 -26.32
C GLN A 410 -22.46 -3.04 -26.38
N THR A 411 -23.50 -2.23 -26.56
CA THR A 411 -24.88 -2.70 -26.73
C THR A 411 -25.20 -2.96 -28.20
N GLU A 412 -26.28 -3.71 -28.46
CA GLU A 412 -26.77 -3.99 -29.82
C GLU A 412 -27.16 -2.69 -30.54
N ASP A 413 -27.93 -1.81 -29.90
CA ASP A 413 -28.35 -0.51 -30.42
C ASP A 413 -27.17 0.40 -30.80
N LEU A 414 -26.10 0.41 -29.99
CA LEU A 414 -24.88 1.15 -30.31
C LEU A 414 -24.17 0.56 -31.52
N THR A 415 -24.17 -0.76 -31.65
CA THR A 415 -23.56 -1.47 -32.79
C THR A 415 -24.32 -1.21 -34.09
N GLU A 416 -25.65 -1.24 -34.05
CA GLU A 416 -26.50 -0.95 -35.22
C GLU A 416 -26.31 0.48 -35.73
N ASN A 417 -26.13 1.43 -34.82
CA ASN A 417 -25.84 2.83 -35.14
C ASN A 417 -24.37 3.09 -35.50
N GLY A 418 -23.53 2.06 -35.55
CA GLY A 418 -22.10 2.18 -35.90
C GLY A 418 -21.24 2.88 -34.84
N VAL A 419 -21.74 2.99 -33.60
CA VAL A 419 -20.99 3.53 -32.46
C VAL A 419 -20.11 2.44 -31.87
N ALA A 420 -18.81 2.70 -31.77
CA ALA A 420 -17.88 1.79 -31.12
C ALA A 420 -17.57 2.28 -29.69
N VAL A 421 -17.74 1.40 -28.71
CA VAL A 421 -17.46 1.62 -27.29
C VAL A 421 -16.25 0.80 -26.87
N GLN A 422 -15.24 1.48 -26.33
CA GLN A 422 -14.11 0.84 -25.67
C GLN A 422 -14.43 0.61 -24.19
N LYS A 423 -13.93 -0.50 -23.64
CA LYS A 423 -14.15 -0.96 -22.26
C LYS A 423 -13.91 0.13 -21.20
N TYR A 424 -12.91 1.00 -21.43
CA TYR A 424 -12.50 2.06 -20.51
C TYR A 424 -13.09 3.44 -20.85
N GLY A 425 -14.22 3.50 -21.57
CA GLY A 425 -15.02 4.72 -21.71
C GLY A 425 -14.66 5.63 -22.89
N ALA A 426 -13.87 5.14 -23.85
CA ALA A 426 -13.68 5.83 -25.13
C ALA A 426 -14.77 5.41 -26.13
N PHE A 427 -15.47 6.37 -26.70
CA PHE A 427 -16.52 6.16 -27.70
C PHE A 427 -16.10 6.79 -29.02
N ILE A 428 -16.41 6.08 -30.11
CA ILE A 428 -16.24 6.56 -31.48
C ILE A 428 -17.62 6.55 -32.13
N VAL A 429 -18.15 7.74 -32.39
CA VAL A 429 -19.52 7.95 -32.89
C VAL A 429 -19.42 8.49 -34.32
N PRO A 430 -20.03 7.86 -35.32
CA PRO A 430 -20.04 8.39 -36.68
C PRO A 430 -20.86 9.68 -36.75
N LYS A 431 -20.42 10.65 -37.54
CA LYS A 431 -21.13 11.90 -37.71
C LYS A 431 -22.23 11.75 -38.77
N THR A 432 -23.47 11.72 -38.32
CA THR A 432 -24.68 11.61 -39.16
C THR A 432 -25.47 12.92 -39.16
N GLU A 433 -26.32 13.13 -40.18
CA GLU A 433 -27.19 14.33 -40.25
C GLU A 433 -28.18 14.39 -39.08
N THR A 434 -28.64 13.23 -38.61
CA THR A 434 -29.43 13.11 -37.38
C THR A 434 -28.51 12.71 -36.24
N PRO A 435 -28.44 13.49 -35.14
CA PRO A 435 -27.64 13.13 -33.96
C PRO A 435 -28.05 11.77 -33.39
N ILE A 436 -27.08 10.89 -33.17
CA ILE A 436 -27.29 9.59 -32.51
C ILE A 436 -27.53 9.83 -31.01
N SER A 437 -28.58 9.21 -30.47
CA SER A 437 -28.95 9.31 -29.06
C SER A 437 -29.33 7.94 -28.53
N GLU A 438 -28.48 7.36 -27.68
CA GLU A 438 -28.67 6.00 -27.15
C GLU A 438 -28.33 5.88 -25.68
N ASP A 439 -28.82 4.81 -25.07
CA ASP A 439 -28.50 4.46 -23.69
C ASP A 439 -27.07 3.93 -23.60
N VAL A 440 -26.34 4.38 -22.58
CA VAL A 440 -24.98 3.92 -22.30
C VAL A 440 -25.00 3.05 -21.06
N VAL A 441 -24.38 1.88 -21.18
CA VAL A 441 -24.39 0.85 -20.14
C VAL A 441 -22.98 0.68 -19.56
N VAL A 442 -22.90 0.65 -18.24
CA VAL A 442 -21.68 0.44 -17.47
C VAL A 442 -21.87 -0.75 -16.54
N GLY A 443 -20.97 -1.73 -16.59
CA GLY A 443 -20.96 -2.89 -15.69
C GLY A 443 -19.86 -2.78 -14.63
N VAL A 444 -20.16 -3.29 -13.42
CA VAL A 444 -19.21 -3.45 -12.31
C VAL A 444 -19.53 -4.74 -11.57
N GLY A 445 -18.63 -5.73 -11.64
CA GLY A 445 -18.94 -7.05 -11.09
C GLY A 445 -20.23 -7.59 -11.69
N ASP A 446 -21.23 -7.85 -10.83
CA ASP A 446 -22.56 -8.34 -11.24
C ASP A 446 -23.60 -7.22 -11.42
N GLN A 447 -23.26 -5.97 -11.09
CA GLN A 447 -24.17 -4.83 -11.22
C GLN A 447 -24.03 -4.16 -12.58
N THR A 448 -25.16 -3.76 -13.15
CA THR A 448 -25.22 -2.97 -14.39
C THR A 448 -25.88 -1.62 -14.12
N TYR A 449 -25.36 -0.58 -14.74
CA TYR A 449 -25.86 0.79 -14.67
C TYR A 449 -26.21 1.27 -16.07
N VAL A 450 -27.31 1.98 -16.21
CA VAL A 450 -27.79 2.54 -17.47
C VAL A 450 -27.88 4.06 -17.33
N SER A 451 -27.54 4.80 -18.37
CA SER A 451 -27.70 6.25 -18.40
C SER A 451 -29.14 6.64 -18.06
N ALA A 452 -29.31 7.60 -17.14
CA ALA A 452 -30.63 8.07 -16.69
C ALA A 452 -31.50 8.64 -17.82
N SER A 453 -30.86 9.08 -18.91
CA SER A 453 -31.49 9.52 -20.14
C SER A 453 -30.60 9.15 -21.33
N LYS A 454 -31.22 8.86 -22.48
CA LYS A 454 -30.51 8.67 -23.75
C LYS A 454 -29.51 9.80 -24.01
N ILE A 455 -28.29 9.42 -24.35
CA ILE A 455 -27.17 10.34 -24.48
C ILE A 455 -27.05 10.77 -25.94
N THR A 456 -27.36 12.03 -26.20
CA THR A 456 -27.10 12.64 -27.51
C THR A 456 -25.63 13.02 -27.63
N PHE A 457 -24.82 12.14 -28.21
CA PHE A 457 -23.36 12.27 -28.26
C PHE A 457 -22.87 13.58 -28.89
N ALA A 458 -23.59 14.09 -29.91
CA ALA A 458 -23.24 15.35 -30.58
C ALA A 458 -23.40 16.60 -29.71
N SER A 459 -24.11 16.49 -28.58
CA SER A 459 -24.39 17.61 -27.66
C SER A 459 -23.43 17.69 -26.47
N LEU A 460 -22.60 16.66 -26.28
CA LEU A 460 -21.66 16.59 -25.17
C LEU A 460 -20.41 17.44 -25.45
N GLY A 461 -20.11 18.34 -24.52
CA GLY A 461 -18.83 19.05 -24.46
C GLY A 461 -17.92 18.50 -23.36
N VAL A 462 -16.65 18.90 -23.37
CA VAL A 462 -15.72 18.62 -22.26
C VAL A 462 -16.29 19.17 -20.95
N GLY A 463 -16.31 18.35 -19.91
CA GLY A 463 -16.88 18.66 -18.60
C GLY A 463 -18.38 18.39 -18.46
N SER A 464 -19.05 17.84 -19.51
CA SER A 464 -20.44 17.41 -19.38
C SER A 464 -20.54 16.22 -18.42
N THR A 465 -21.57 16.22 -17.57
CA THR A 465 -21.86 15.13 -16.64
C THR A 465 -22.94 14.21 -17.20
N ILE A 466 -22.75 12.92 -16.99
CA ILE A 466 -23.69 11.86 -17.35
C ILE A 466 -24.04 11.11 -16.08
N THR A 467 -25.31 11.04 -15.74
CA THR A 467 -25.80 10.26 -14.61
C THR A 467 -26.18 8.85 -15.07
N PHE A 468 -25.73 7.84 -14.35
CA PHE A 468 -26.13 6.44 -14.54
C PHE A 468 -26.87 5.93 -13.31
N GLN A 469 -27.91 5.15 -13.51
CA GLN A 469 -28.70 4.52 -12.45
C GLN A 469 -28.53 3.00 -12.51
N ALA A 470 -28.45 2.38 -11.34
CA ALA A 470 -28.42 0.92 -11.23
C ALA A 470 -29.68 0.32 -11.88
N SER A 471 -29.52 -0.64 -12.79
CA SER A 471 -30.67 -1.37 -13.32
C SER A 471 -31.23 -2.24 -12.19
N GLN A 472 -32.51 -2.08 -11.87
CA GLN A 472 -33.15 -2.98 -10.91
C GLN A 472 -33.19 -4.37 -11.52
N SER A 473 -32.63 -5.36 -10.82
CA SER A 473 -32.83 -6.76 -11.19
C SER A 473 -34.33 -7.04 -11.10
N GLU A 474 -35.00 -7.26 -12.22
CA GLU A 474 -36.30 -7.91 -12.21
C GLU A 474 -36.10 -9.29 -11.57
N SER A 475 -36.50 -9.41 -10.30
CA SER A 475 -36.64 -10.72 -9.68
C SER A 475 -37.61 -11.51 -10.53
N GLU A 476 -37.19 -12.68 -11.03
CA GLU A 476 -38.07 -13.67 -11.64
C GLU A 476 -39.20 -14.04 -10.67
N SER A 477 -40.29 -13.28 -10.68
CA SER A 477 -41.56 -13.72 -10.15
C SER A 477 -42.14 -14.65 -11.21
N GLN A 478 -41.88 -15.94 -11.07
CA GLN A 478 -42.66 -16.98 -11.71
C GLN A 478 -44.13 -16.78 -11.31
N SER A 479 -44.94 -16.22 -12.22
CA SER A 479 -46.39 -16.31 -12.13
C SER A 479 -46.81 -17.73 -12.52
N GLU A 480 -46.73 -18.64 -11.56
CA GLU A 480 -47.66 -19.79 -11.53
C GLU A 480 -49.07 -19.24 -11.26
N SER A 481 -49.74 -18.77 -12.31
CA SER A 481 -51.18 -18.54 -12.29
C SER A 481 -51.78 -18.78 -13.67
N ASP A 482 -51.73 -20.03 -14.13
CA ASP A 482 -52.64 -20.50 -15.18
C ASP A 482 -52.80 -22.03 -15.10
N ALA A 483 -53.50 -22.49 -14.06
CA ALA A 483 -54.02 -23.86 -14.00
C ALA A 483 -55.22 -23.99 -13.03
N THR A 484 -56.26 -23.17 -13.17
CA THR A 484 -57.62 -23.55 -12.72
C THR A 484 -58.66 -22.57 -13.25
N SER A 485 -59.40 -22.95 -14.30
CA SER A 485 -60.85 -22.67 -14.45
C SER A 485 -61.41 -22.97 -15.85
N GLU A 486 -61.43 -24.24 -16.28
CA GLU A 486 -62.40 -24.66 -17.31
C GLU A 486 -62.99 -26.03 -16.97
N SER A 487 -64.11 -26.02 -16.24
CA SER A 487 -64.99 -27.18 -16.08
C SER A 487 -66.32 -26.78 -15.44
N GLN A 488 -67.12 -25.94 -16.11
CA GLN A 488 -68.61 -25.86 -16.07
C GLN A 488 -69.05 -25.05 -17.31
N GLY A 489 -69.84 -25.50 -18.27
CA GLY A 489 -70.54 -26.77 -18.48
C GLY A 489 -71.38 -26.73 -19.78
N ASN A 490 -72.18 -27.79 -19.92
CA ASN A 490 -73.31 -28.03 -20.84
C ASN A 490 -73.03 -28.53 -22.27
N GLY A 491 -73.32 -29.82 -22.44
CA GLY A 491 -73.52 -30.56 -23.69
C GLY A 491 -73.87 -32.01 -23.38
#